data_AF-A0A536KXQ2-F1
#
_entry.id   AF-A0A536KXQ2-F1
#
_cell.length_a   1.000
_cell.length_b   1.000
_cell.length_c   1.000
_cell.angle_alpha   90.00
_cell.angle_beta   90.00
_cell.angle_gamma   90.00
#
_symmetry.space_group_name_H-M   'P 1'
#
loop_
_entity.id
_entity.type
_entity.pdbx_description
1 polymer ?
#
loop_
_entity_poly.entity_id
_entity_poly.type
_entity_poly.pdbx_seq_one_letter_code
_entity_poly.pdbx_strand_id
1 'polypeptide(L)'
;MGLPAAELVRTLEGFAGPGLALAEQLWDGPDIPSRGLQFGRPNGSACPLGWAHAEYLELLVTIALAGFPDIIMPARRRYTEGTALEPAFMWSHRHQIARIAAGRHLRVQLPRPGAVHYTFDNWKSHEEIDAVDTTLGLWVAEVPCHKLPSGTEFSFTAHYMTGWEGKNFSLTVV
;
A
#
# COMPACT_ATOMS: atom_id res chain seq x y z
N MET A 1 -17.87 -35.81 5.38
CA MET A 1 -18.75 -34.63 5.29
C MET A 1 -18.41 -33.74 6.47
N GLY A 2 -18.15 -32.46 6.24
CA GLY A 2 -17.85 -31.51 7.32
C GLY A 2 -19.10 -31.14 8.12
N LEU A 3 -18.91 -30.51 9.28
CA LEU A 3 -20.00 -29.94 10.08
C LEU A 3 -20.71 -28.80 9.30
N PRO A 4 -22.04 -28.64 9.42
CA PRO A 4 -22.72 -27.43 8.95
C PRO A 4 -22.10 -26.16 9.55
N ALA A 5 -22.09 -25.06 8.78
CA ALA A 5 -21.52 -23.78 9.23
C ALA A 5 -22.10 -23.30 10.58
N ALA A 6 -23.40 -23.54 10.81
CA ALA A 6 -24.06 -23.21 12.08
C ALA A 6 -23.52 -24.00 13.29
N GLU A 7 -23.06 -25.24 13.10
CA GLU A 7 -22.45 -26.04 14.19
C GLU A 7 -21.04 -25.54 14.52
N LEU A 8 -20.29 -25.08 13.52
CA LEU A 8 -18.98 -24.44 13.71
C LEU A 8 -19.10 -23.11 14.47
N VAL A 9 -20.12 -22.29 14.14
CA VAL A 9 -20.45 -21.06 14.87
C VAL A 9 -20.71 -21.35 16.35
N ARG A 10 -21.60 -22.31 16.65
CA ARG A 10 -21.91 -22.70 18.04
C ARG A 10 -20.69 -23.21 18.79
N THR A 11 -19.80 -23.91 18.10
CA THR A 11 -18.53 -24.39 18.68
C THR A 11 -17.64 -23.22 19.06
N LEU A 12 -17.50 -22.23 18.18
CA LEU A 12 -16.71 -21.02 18.43
C LEU A 12 -17.29 -20.19 19.60
N GLU A 13 -18.61 -19.99 19.62
CA GLU A 13 -19.32 -19.34 20.71
C GLU A 13 -19.12 -20.08 22.05
N GLY A 14 -19.11 -21.41 22.02
CA GLY A 14 -18.90 -22.26 23.21
C GLY A 14 -17.51 -22.14 23.83
N PHE A 15 -16.51 -21.71 23.06
CA PHE A 15 -15.16 -21.46 23.55
C PHE A 15 -14.92 -20.02 24.03
N ALA A 16 -15.90 -19.14 23.88
CA ALA A 16 -15.80 -17.78 24.39
C ALA A 16 -15.68 -17.78 25.93
N GLY A 17 -14.85 -16.87 26.45
CA GLY A 17 -14.70 -16.68 27.89
C GLY A 17 -15.95 -16.07 28.54
N PRO A 18 -15.97 -15.89 29.88
CA PRO A 18 -17.10 -15.27 30.59
C PRO A 18 -17.47 -13.86 30.08
N GLY A 19 -16.51 -13.12 29.53
CA GLY A 19 -16.72 -11.82 28.88
C GLY A 19 -17.04 -11.90 27.39
N LEU A 20 -17.39 -13.08 26.87
CA LEU A 20 -17.62 -13.37 25.45
C LEU A 20 -16.41 -13.09 24.54
N ALA A 21 -15.22 -13.06 25.13
CA ALA A 21 -13.98 -12.81 24.42
C ALA A 21 -13.50 -14.06 23.67
N LEU A 22 -13.23 -13.89 22.37
CA LEU A 22 -12.54 -14.87 21.53
C LEU A 22 -11.02 -14.65 21.61
N ALA A 23 -10.29 -15.74 21.83
CA ALA A 23 -8.83 -15.75 21.81
C ALA A 23 -8.29 -15.95 20.40
N GLU A 24 -7.01 -15.65 20.20
CA GLU A 24 -6.27 -16.02 18.99
C GLU A 24 -6.20 -17.55 18.82
N GLN A 25 -5.91 -18.28 19.90
CA GLN A 25 -5.80 -19.74 19.90
C GLN A 25 -6.43 -20.35 21.14
N LEU A 26 -6.90 -21.58 20.98
CA LEU A 26 -7.40 -22.42 22.06
C LEU A 26 -6.50 -23.64 22.19
N TRP A 27 -6.48 -24.23 23.37
CA TRP A 27 -5.90 -25.56 23.58
C TRP A 27 -6.90 -26.62 23.08
N ASP A 28 -6.50 -27.40 22.08
CA ASP A 28 -7.31 -28.43 21.43
C ASP A 28 -6.98 -29.86 21.89
N GLY A 29 -6.02 -30.01 22.81
CA GLY A 29 -5.63 -31.28 23.42
C GLY A 29 -6.30 -31.56 24.77
N PRO A 30 -6.04 -32.74 25.38
CA PRO A 30 -6.44 -33.04 26.76
C PRO A 30 -5.82 -32.05 27.76
N ASP A 31 -6.47 -31.84 28.89
CA ASP A 31 -5.99 -30.93 29.94
C ASP A 31 -4.56 -31.29 30.39
N ILE A 32 -3.72 -30.26 30.52
CA ILE A 32 -2.38 -30.35 31.12
C ILE A 32 -2.30 -29.35 32.26
N PRO A 33 -2.80 -29.70 33.46
CA PRO A 33 -2.87 -28.78 34.60
C PRO A 33 -1.50 -28.18 34.99
N SER A 34 -0.43 -28.97 34.87
CA SER A 34 0.94 -28.52 35.17
C SER A 34 1.45 -27.40 34.25
N ARG A 35 0.77 -27.15 33.12
CA ARG A 35 1.07 -26.07 32.18
C ARG A 35 -0.05 -25.02 32.08
N GLY A 36 -1.10 -25.14 32.89
CA GLY A 36 -2.27 -24.25 32.82
C GLY A 36 -3.08 -24.40 31.53
N LEU A 37 -2.93 -25.50 30.79
CA LEU A 37 -3.64 -25.75 29.53
C LEU A 37 -4.90 -26.57 29.79
N GLN A 38 -6.03 -26.11 29.29
CA GLN A 38 -7.34 -26.74 29.45
C GLN A 38 -8.07 -26.73 28.11
N PHE A 39 -8.70 -27.85 27.75
CA PHE A 39 -9.38 -27.99 26.45
C PHE A 39 -10.39 -26.86 26.25
N GLY A 40 -10.33 -26.20 25.09
CA GLY A 40 -11.23 -25.10 24.75
C GLY A 40 -10.96 -23.78 25.49
N ARG A 41 -9.82 -23.66 26.19
CA ARG A 41 -9.38 -22.41 26.83
C ARG A 41 -8.21 -21.79 26.06
N PRO A 42 -7.96 -20.46 26.20
CA PRO A 42 -6.81 -19.82 25.61
C PRO A 42 -5.50 -20.51 26.05
N ASN A 43 -4.59 -20.74 25.10
CA ASN A 43 -3.34 -21.47 25.34
C ASN A 43 -2.15 -20.55 25.74
N GLY A 44 -2.43 -19.30 26.11
CA GLY A 44 -1.43 -18.26 26.38
C GLY A 44 -1.27 -17.21 25.27
N SER A 45 -2.02 -17.35 24.18
CA SER A 45 -2.13 -16.36 23.10
C SER A 45 -2.90 -15.09 23.52
N ALA A 46 -3.02 -14.12 22.61
CA ALA A 46 -3.84 -12.93 22.83
C ALA A 46 -5.31 -13.30 23.10
N CYS A 47 -5.91 -12.72 24.15
CA CYS A 47 -7.32 -12.83 24.47
C CYS A 47 -7.80 -11.59 25.26
N PRO A 48 -8.73 -10.78 24.72
CA PRO A 48 -9.37 -10.90 23.41
C PRO A 48 -8.42 -10.59 22.25
N LEU A 49 -8.61 -11.24 21.09
CA LEU A 49 -8.00 -10.82 19.81
C LEU A 49 -9.06 -10.14 18.93
N GLY A 50 -8.85 -8.87 18.57
CA GLY A 50 -9.80 -8.12 17.74
C GLY A 50 -10.06 -8.77 16.37
N TRP A 51 -9.04 -9.39 15.78
CA TRP A 51 -9.18 -10.12 14.51
C TRP A 51 -10.12 -11.33 14.65
N ALA A 52 -9.99 -12.14 15.71
CA ALA A 52 -10.90 -13.27 15.95
C ALA A 52 -12.38 -12.83 16.05
N HIS A 53 -12.63 -11.64 16.61
CA HIS A 53 -13.97 -11.08 16.69
C HIS A 53 -14.47 -10.56 15.32
N ALA A 54 -13.60 -9.94 14.52
CA ALA A 54 -13.94 -9.49 13.17
C ALA A 54 -14.32 -10.68 12.27
N GLU A 55 -13.52 -11.75 12.27
CA GLU A 55 -13.80 -12.97 11.49
C GLU A 55 -15.07 -13.68 11.94
N TYR A 56 -15.36 -13.68 13.25
CA TYR A 56 -16.62 -14.21 13.77
C TYR A 56 -17.83 -13.44 13.23
N LEU A 57 -17.78 -12.10 13.25
CA LEU A 57 -18.84 -11.26 12.68
C LEU A 57 -18.97 -11.48 11.17
N GLU A 58 -17.85 -11.58 10.47
CA GLU A 58 -17.82 -11.85 9.03
C GLU A 58 -18.48 -13.19 8.69
N LEU A 59 -18.19 -14.25 9.44
CA LEU A 59 -18.82 -15.55 9.31
C LEU A 59 -20.34 -15.46 9.49
N LEU A 60 -20.82 -14.77 10.53
CA LEU A 60 -22.25 -14.60 10.78
C LEU A 60 -22.96 -13.86 9.64
N VAL A 61 -22.36 -12.75 9.16
CA VAL A 61 -22.93 -11.95 8.07
C VAL A 61 -22.93 -12.76 6.77
N THR A 62 -21.87 -13.52 6.49
CA THR A 62 -21.77 -14.40 5.32
C THR A 62 -22.88 -15.45 5.33
N ILE A 63 -23.11 -16.11 6.46
CA ILE A 63 -24.20 -17.09 6.62
C ILE A 63 -25.58 -16.43 6.44
N ALA A 64 -25.79 -15.26 7.04
CA ALA A 64 -27.08 -14.57 7.01
C ALA A 64 -27.45 -14.03 5.61
N LEU A 65 -26.46 -13.51 4.88
CA LEU A 65 -26.67 -12.85 3.59
C LEU A 65 -26.35 -13.73 2.38
N ALA A 66 -25.79 -14.92 2.58
CA ALA A 66 -25.27 -15.80 1.52
C ALA A 66 -24.34 -15.04 0.55
N GLY A 67 -23.50 -14.15 1.07
CA GLY A 67 -22.67 -13.23 0.30
C GLY A 67 -21.32 -12.97 0.96
N PHE A 68 -20.51 -12.10 0.34
CA PHE A 68 -19.16 -11.75 0.76
C PHE A 68 -19.14 -10.32 1.34
N PRO A 69 -19.30 -10.16 2.66
CA PRO A 69 -19.46 -8.85 3.29
C PRO A 69 -18.18 -8.00 3.28
N ASP A 70 -17.03 -8.61 3.01
CA ASP A 70 -15.70 -8.00 2.93
C ASP A 70 -15.41 -7.31 1.59
N ILE A 71 -16.31 -7.44 0.58
CA ILE A 71 -16.14 -6.77 -0.71
C ILE A 71 -16.50 -5.29 -0.62
N ILE A 72 -15.47 -4.45 -0.48
CA ILE A 72 -15.61 -2.99 -0.59
C ILE A 72 -15.77 -2.60 -2.06
N MET A 73 -17.03 -2.40 -2.49
CA MET A 73 -17.38 -2.13 -3.89
C MET A 73 -16.59 -0.99 -4.55
N PRO A 74 -16.35 0.17 -3.90
CA PRO A 74 -15.49 1.21 -4.49
C PRO A 74 -14.07 0.73 -4.80
N ALA A 75 -13.47 -0.09 -3.92
CA ALA A 75 -12.14 -0.64 -4.14
C ALA A 75 -12.15 -1.69 -5.25
N ARG A 76 -13.12 -2.62 -5.23
CA ARG A 76 -13.30 -3.60 -6.31
C ARG A 76 -13.40 -2.91 -7.66
N ARG A 77 -14.32 -1.96 -7.82
CA ARG A 77 -14.49 -1.22 -9.08
C ARG A 77 -13.20 -0.56 -9.54
N ARG A 78 -12.46 0.07 -8.62
CA ARG A 78 -11.18 0.72 -8.92
C ARG A 78 -10.14 -0.27 -9.47
N TYR A 79 -10.07 -1.47 -8.93
CA TYR A 79 -9.01 -2.44 -9.28
C TYR A 79 -9.43 -3.50 -10.30
N THR A 80 -10.73 -3.66 -10.60
CA THR A 80 -11.22 -4.70 -11.54
C THR A 80 -12.02 -4.16 -12.72
N GLU A 81 -12.63 -2.98 -12.62
CA GLU A 81 -13.57 -2.45 -13.64
C GLU A 81 -13.07 -1.13 -14.28
N GLY A 82 -12.22 -0.37 -13.60
CA GLY A 82 -11.67 0.88 -14.12
C GLY A 82 -10.55 0.69 -15.14
N THR A 83 -10.27 1.73 -15.92
CA THR A 83 -9.04 1.83 -16.70
C THR A 83 -7.86 1.69 -15.75
N ALA A 84 -6.91 0.81 -16.08
CA ALA A 84 -5.66 0.70 -15.35
C ALA A 84 -5.04 2.09 -15.25
N LEU A 85 -4.84 2.55 -14.02
CA LEU A 85 -4.10 3.79 -13.82
C LEU A 85 -2.66 3.50 -14.18
N GLU A 86 -2.09 4.38 -15.00
CA GLU A 86 -0.67 4.36 -15.32
C GLU A 86 0.01 5.43 -14.47
N PRO A 87 0.31 5.16 -13.17
CA PRO A 87 0.92 6.16 -12.31
C PRO A 87 2.25 6.62 -12.90
N ALA A 88 2.59 7.89 -12.67
CA ALA A 88 3.90 8.41 -13.03
C ALA A 88 5.01 7.61 -12.32
N PHE A 89 6.15 7.47 -12.99
CA PHE A 89 7.36 7.00 -12.33
C PHE A 89 7.79 8.06 -11.31
N MET A 90 8.19 7.61 -10.12
CA MET A 90 8.65 8.51 -9.07
C MET A 90 10.17 8.44 -8.95
N TRP A 91 10.82 9.59 -9.11
CA TRP A 91 12.23 9.77 -8.82
C TRP A 91 12.38 10.54 -7.51
N SER A 92 13.32 10.13 -6.66
CA SER A 92 13.71 10.88 -5.47
C SER A 92 15.21 10.76 -5.26
N HIS A 93 15.80 11.62 -4.42
CA HIS A 93 17.22 11.51 -4.07
C HIS A 93 17.59 10.14 -3.50
N ARG A 94 16.65 9.44 -2.84
CA ARG A 94 16.82 8.07 -2.31
C ARG A 94 16.54 6.96 -3.32
N HIS A 95 15.83 7.27 -4.41
CA HIS A 95 15.45 6.33 -5.45
C HIS A 95 15.65 6.96 -6.82
N GLN A 96 16.90 6.91 -7.30
CA GLN A 96 17.33 7.57 -8.52
C GLN A 96 17.19 6.62 -9.72
N ILE A 97 15.95 6.37 -10.12
CA ILE A 97 15.69 5.61 -11.35
C ILE A 97 16.38 6.29 -12.54
N ALA A 98 16.98 5.49 -13.41
CA ALA A 98 17.70 5.95 -14.60
C ALA A 98 16.96 5.60 -15.90
N ARG A 99 15.85 4.86 -15.83
CA ARG A 99 15.08 4.40 -16.98
C ARG A 99 13.59 4.58 -16.71
N ILE A 100 12.85 5.06 -17.70
CA ILE A 100 11.39 5.18 -17.65
C ILE A 100 10.79 4.60 -18.93
N ALA A 101 9.63 3.95 -18.84
CA ALA A 101 8.97 3.44 -20.05
C ALA A 101 8.44 4.60 -20.93
N ALA A 102 8.50 4.43 -22.25
CA ALA A 102 7.92 5.38 -23.20
C ALA A 102 6.43 5.65 -22.92
N GLY A 103 5.98 6.89 -23.16
CA GLY A 103 4.59 7.29 -22.88
C GLY A 103 4.30 7.59 -21.41
N ARG A 104 5.27 7.47 -20.50
CA ARG A 104 5.08 7.66 -19.06
C ARG A 104 5.54 9.02 -18.56
N HIS A 105 4.84 9.49 -17.54
CA HIS A 105 5.18 10.70 -16.80
C HIS A 105 6.27 10.40 -15.76
N LEU A 106 7.12 11.39 -15.48
CA LEU A 106 8.08 11.37 -14.38
C LEU A 106 7.69 12.43 -13.35
N ARG A 107 7.58 12.02 -12.09
CA ARG A 107 7.49 12.91 -10.95
C ARG A 107 8.81 12.93 -10.21
N VAL A 108 9.38 14.11 -10.05
CA VAL A 108 10.61 14.33 -9.29
C VAL A 108 10.21 14.86 -7.93
N GLN A 109 10.47 14.06 -6.89
CA GLN A 109 10.24 14.41 -5.51
C GLN A 109 11.46 15.14 -4.95
N LEU A 110 11.23 16.35 -4.45
CA LEU A 110 12.20 17.18 -3.76
C LEU A 110 11.93 17.16 -2.24
N PRO A 111 12.98 17.16 -1.40
CA PRO A 111 12.84 17.16 0.06
C PRO A 111 12.47 18.53 0.65
N ARG A 112 12.49 19.59 -0.17
CA ARG A 112 12.30 21.00 0.21
C ARG A 112 11.68 21.77 -0.96
N PRO A 113 11.07 22.95 -0.73
CA PRO A 113 10.57 23.80 -1.81
C PRO A 113 11.67 24.12 -2.81
N GLY A 114 11.34 24.03 -4.09
CA GLY A 114 12.27 24.28 -5.19
C GLY A 114 11.61 23.97 -6.53
N ALA A 115 12.43 24.05 -7.58
CA ALA A 115 12.03 23.77 -8.94
C ALA A 115 12.94 22.70 -9.56
N VAL A 116 12.43 22.07 -10.60
CA VAL A 116 13.19 21.14 -11.44
C VAL A 116 13.52 21.83 -12.75
N HIS A 117 14.82 21.99 -13.00
CA HIS A 117 15.33 22.43 -14.29
C HIS A 117 15.66 21.21 -15.13
N TYR A 118 15.10 21.11 -16.31
CA TYR A 118 15.27 19.94 -17.16
C TYR A 118 15.57 20.34 -18.60
N THR A 119 16.14 19.40 -19.35
CA THR A 119 16.48 19.53 -20.76
C THR A 119 16.24 18.22 -21.48
N PHE A 120 15.81 18.31 -22.73
CA PHE A 120 15.66 17.17 -23.65
C PHE A 120 16.70 17.19 -24.77
N ASP A 121 17.66 18.13 -24.76
CA ASP A 121 18.58 18.38 -25.87
C ASP A 121 20.04 18.63 -25.43
N ASN A 122 20.47 17.96 -24.35
CA ASN A 122 21.80 18.09 -23.78
C ASN A 122 22.14 19.54 -23.36
N TRP A 123 21.19 20.21 -22.69
CA TRP A 123 21.32 21.57 -22.15
C TRP A 123 21.49 22.69 -23.21
N LYS A 124 21.13 22.44 -24.47
CA LYS A 124 21.04 23.52 -25.47
C LYS A 124 19.85 24.44 -25.18
N SER A 125 18.76 23.84 -24.71
CA SER A 125 17.62 24.51 -24.11
C SER A 125 17.30 23.88 -22.75
N HIS A 126 16.61 24.63 -21.91
CA HIS A 126 16.10 24.14 -20.64
C HIS A 126 14.77 24.79 -20.32
N GLU A 127 13.97 24.08 -19.54
CA GLU A 127 12.75 24.59 -18.91
C GLU A 127 12.82 24.35 -17.40
N GLU A 128 12.02 25.09 -16.67
CA GLU A 128 11.91 25.02 -15.21
C GLU A 128 10.46 24.77 -14.81
N ILE A 129 10.25 23.86 -13.87
CA ILE A 129 8.92 23.56 -13.32
C ILE A 129 9.01 23.61 -11.80
N ASP A 130 8.21 24.49 -11.20
CA ASP A 130 8.06 24.58 -9.75
C ASP A 130 7.49 23.27 -9.18
N ALA A 131 8.09 22.78 -8.10
CA ALA A 131 7.59 21.63 -7.39
C ALA A 131 6.44 22.05 -6.46
N VAL A 132 5.31 21.35 -6.56
CA VAL A 132 4.10 21.63 -5.78
C VAL A 132 4.21 21.00 -4.39
N ASP A 133 3.84 21.75 -3.35
CA ASP A 133 3.76 21.24 -1.99
C ASP A 133 2.65 20.18 -1.87
N THR A 134 3.03 18.98 -1.43
CA THR A 134 2.07 17.89 -1.23
C THR A 134 1.39 17.92 0.14
N THR A 135 1.78 18.83 1.03
CA THR A 135 1.41 18.89 2.45
C THR A 135 1.89 17.70 3.30
N LEU A 136 2.68 16.81 2.71
CA LEU A 136 3.24 15.61 3.34
C LEU A 136 4.74 15.74 3.64
N GLY A 137 5.28 16.97 3.63
CA GLY A 137 6.70 17.24 3.85
C GLY A 137 7.62 16.94 2.66
N LEU A 138 7.05 16.92 1.44
CA LEU A 138 7.76 16.75 0.18
C LEU A 138 7.10 17.58 -0.94
N TRP A 139 7.90 17.98 -1.92
CA TRP A 139 7.46 18.76 -3.08
C TRP A 139 7.62 17.92 -4.35
N VAL A 140 6.69 18.04 -5.29
CA VAL A 140 6.72 17.23 -6.51
C VAL A 140 6.60 18.10 -7.76
N ALA A 141 7.55 17.97 -8.67
CA ALA A 141 7.48 18.51 -10.03
C ALA A 141 7.21 17.38 -11.02
N GLU A 142 6.35 17.62 -12.01
CA GLU A 142 6.05 16.64 -13.07
C GLU A 142 6.74 17.04 -14.37
N VAL A 143 7.76 16.26 -14.77
CA VAL A 143 8.52 16.48 -16.00
C VAL A 143 7.73 15.90 -17.18
N PRO A 144 7.47 16.66 -18.26
CA PRO A 144 6.61 16.25 -19.36
C PRO A 144 7.29 15.27 -20.36
N CYS A 145 8.01 14.27 -19.84
CA CYS A 145 8.75 13.29 -20.62
C CYS A 145 7.88 12.25 -21.36
N HIS A 146 6.58 12.21 -21.11
CA HIS A 146 5.65 11.24 -21.72
C HIS A 146 5.56 11.35 -23.26
N LYS A 147 5.96 12.49 -23.83
CA LYS A 147 5.99 12.72 -25.28
C LYS A 147 7.30 12.29 -25.94
N LEU A 148 8.31 11.91 -25.17
CA LEU A 148 9.61 11.54 -25.69
C LEU A 148 9.58 10.12 -26.28
N PRO A 149 10.22 9.89 -27.43
CA PRO A 149 10.34 8.57 -28.00
C PRO A 149 11.27 7.67 -27.18
N SER A 150 11.11 6.34 -27.32
CA SER A 150 12.06 5.38 -26.75
C SER A 150 13.47 5.61 -27.32
N GLY A 151 14.48 5.47 -26.48
CA GLY A 151 15.87 5.78 -26.76
C GLY A 151 16.28 7.23 -26.46
N THR A 152 15.34 8.14 -26.16
CA THR A 152 15.70 9.51 -25.77
C THR A 152 16.32 9.54 -24.39
N GLU A 153 17.46 10.21 -24.26
CA GLU A 153 18.03 10.61 -22.99
C GLU A 153 17.62 12.05 -22.65
N PHE A 154 17.29 12.27 -21.38
CA PHE A 154 17.05 13.60 -20.85
C PHE A 154 17.76 13.78 -19.52
N SER A 155 17.97 15.04 -19.14
CA SER A 155 18.63 15.37 -17.89
C SER A 155 17.88 16.45 -17.14
N PHE A 156 18.03 16.46 -15.82
CA PHE A 156 17.51 17.50 -14.96
C PHE A 156 18.42 17.77 -13.77
N THR A 157 18.19 18.88 -13.09
CA THR A 157 18.77 19.21 -11.79
C THR A 157 17.71 19.91 -10.94
N ALA A 158 17.90 19.93 -9.62
CA ALA A 158 17.02 20.65 -8.71
C ALA A 158 17.62 22.03 -8.37
N HIS A 159 16.76 23.03 -8.32
CA HIS A 159 17.08 24.37 -7.88
C HIS A 159 16.26 24.70 -6.63
N TYR A 160 16.95 24.97 -5.53
CA TYR A 160 16.35 25.35 -4.26
C TYR A 160 16.60 26.83 -4.00
N MET A 161 15.84 27.43 -3.08
CA MET A 161 16.14 28.80 -2.59
C MET A 161 17.57 28.94 -2.05
N THR A 162 18.14 27.86 -1.52
CA THR A 162 19.52 27.82 -0.99
C THR A 162 20.59 27.62 -2.06
N GLY A 163 20.21 27.47 -3.32
CA GLY A 163 21.11 27.19 -4.44
C GLY A 163 20.80 25.88 -5.16
N TRP A 164 21.69 25.54 -6.08
CA TRP A 164 21.58 24.38 -6.96
C TRP A 164 21.96 23.07 -6.28
N GLU A 165 21.38 21.96 -6.74
CA GLU A 165 21.77 20.58 -6.35
C GLU A 165 23.26 20.29 -6.61
N GLY A 166 23.88 21.01 -7.56
CA GLY A 166 25.32 20.91 -7.86
C GLY A 166 25.70 19.73 -8.77
N LYS A 167 24.71 18.97 -9.25
CA LYS A 167 24.90 17.92 -10.27
C LYS A 167 23.63 17.73 -11.11
N ASN A 168 23.81 17.11 -12.25
CA ASN A 168 22.71 16.69 -13.12
C ASN A 168 22.38 15.22 -12.88
N PHE A 169 21.12 14.87 -13.08
CA PHE A 169 20.62 13.51 -13.14
C PHE A 169 20.12 13.22 -14.55
N SER A 170 20.43 12.04 -15.06
CA SER A 170 20.08 11.65 -16.43
C SER A 170 19.21 10.40 -16.42
N LEU A 171 18.23 10.36 -17.32
CA LEU A 171 17.32 9.24 -17.51
C LEU A 171 17.18 8.91 -18.99
N THR A 172 16.97 7.64 -19.27
CA THR A 172 16.68 7.14 -20.62
C THR A 172 15.23 6.67 -20.71
N VAL A 173 14.54 7.09 -21.76
CA VAL A 173 13.22 6.56 -22.12
C VAL A 173 13.42 5.22 -22.82
N VAL A 174 12.71 4.18 -22.38
CA VAL A 174 12.88 2.79 -22.87
C VAL A 174 11.60 2.19 -23.38
#